data_AF-A0AA46Q5C7-F1
#
_entry.id   AF-A0AA46Q5C7-F1
#
_cell.length_a   1.000
_cell.length_b   1.000
_cell.length_c   1.000
_cell.angle_alpha   90.00
_cell.angle_beta   90.00
_cell.angle_gamma   90.00
#
_symmetry.space_group_name_H-M   'P 1'
#
loop_
_entity.id
_entity.type
_entity.pdbx_description
1 polymer ?
#
loop_
_entity_poly.entity_id
_entity_poly.type
_entity_poly.pdbx_seq_one_letter_code
_entity_poly.pdbx_strand_id
1 'polypeptide(L)'
;MSFTSFKDAEQIVDRFITLLHSLGVNPAVGSKIEGELLSPLQLLESTRNLGGLADRPELLADAGGMYDFAAKLLAIATQPEFSLFIPHLRLFEAGEQFATAIQPKQGDARDDVNRKLAELYLGALAIHFAFDVDLDHPVNSKGNNPDVMFTIRREGHPDSRWALAIKTVSSHAGQTLFENVQKAAKQIDATACTADRGMVVINLKNAIQYTSLDQVTYTSLDEALALLRTQIDTLITAAEKDRPADEWEPLFAGRVSPLVFYFAHAVVRLRLPGGLEVPTILKMAKIANPLGRSDEVGECIALKLNHWMQQILRGIPGTPSTYDAPGQAPA
;
A
#
# COMPACT_ATOMS: atom_id res chain seq x y z
N MET A 1 13.78 4.04 -12.11
CA MET A 1 13.69 3.93 -10.63
C MET A 1 15.04 4.29 -10.03
N SER A 2 15.06 5.04 -8.92
CA SER A 2 16.31 5.33 -8.20
C SER A 2 16.54 4.30 -7.10
N PHE A 3 17.74 3.73 -7.02
CA PHE A 3 18.16 2.94 -5.87
C PHE A 3 18.24 3.85 -4.63
N THR A 4 17.69 3.38 -3.51
CA THR A 4 17.81 4.07 -2.22
C THR A 4 19.01 3.49 -1.49
N SER A 5 19.94 4.33 -1.02
CA SER A 5 21.04 3.85 -0.20
C SER A 5 20.59 3.58 1.23
N PHE A 6 21.29 2.71 1.96
CA PHE A 6 20.99 2.44 3.37
C PHE A 6 21.02 3.68 4.26
N LYS A 7 21.93 4.60 3.96
CA LYS A 7 22.05 5.87 4.68
C LYS A 7 20.81 6.74 4.47
N ASP A 8 20.24 6.72 3.26
CA ASP A 8 18.98 7.42 3.00
C ASP A 8 17.83 6.76 3.76
N ALA A 9 17.79 5.42 3.82
CA ALA A 9 16.75 4.68 4.52
C ALA A 9 16.73 4.97 6.04
N GLU A 10 17.90 4.98 6.68
CA GLU A 10 18.08 5.39 8.09
C GLU A 10 17.57 6.83 8.31
N GLN A 11 18.01 7.78 7.50
CA GLN A 11 17.60 9.19 7.62
C GLN A 11 16.10 9.41 7.44
N ILE A 12 15.45 8.66 6.54
CA ILE A 12 14.00 8.72 6.37
C ILE A 12 13.27 8.22 7.62
N VAL A 13 13.71 7.11 8.20
CA VAL A 13 13.05 6.58 9.39
C VAL A 13 13.31 7.45 10.62
N ASP A 14 14.51 8.04 10.78
CA ASP A 14 14.79 9.01 11.84
C ASP A 14 13.91 10.26 11.75
N ARG A 15 13.72 10.79 10.54
CA ARG A 15 12.79 11.90 10.29
C ARG A 15 11.36 11.51 10.65
N PHE A 16 10.96 10.28 10.36
CA PHE A 16 9.63 9.79 10.69
C PHE A 16 9.44 9.60 12.20
N ILE A 17 10.41 9.06 12.92
CA ILE A 17 10.40 8.98 14.39
C ILE A 17 10.28 10.38 14.99
N THR A 18 11.04 11.35 14.45
CA THR A 18 10.96 12.76 14.87
C THR A 18 9.56 13.33 14.64
N LEU A 19 8.93 13.02 13.51
CA LEU A 19 7.55 13.40 13.22
C LEU A 19 6.59 12.79 14.25
N LEU A 20 6.68 11.48 14.51
CA LEU A 20 5.84 10.81 15.52
C LEU A 20 5.96 11.49 16.89
N HIS A 21 7.18 11.74 17.36
CA HIS A 21 7.41 12.45 18.63
C HIS A 21 6.83 13.87 18.64
N SER A 22 6.94 14.61 17.53
CA SER A 22 6.36 15.96 17.42
C SER A 22 4.83 15.97 17.53
N LEU A 23 4.18 14.85 17.19
CA LEU A 23 2.75 14.63 17.32
C LEU A 23 2.36 14.03 18.68
N GLY A 24 3.33 13.82 19.58
CA GLY A 24 3.13 13.15 20.86
C GLY A 24 2.87 11.65 20.74
N VAL A 25 3.17 11.04 19.59
CA VAL A 25 3.02 9.60 19.35
C VAL A 25 4.32 8.90 19.73
N ASN A 26 4.25 8.02 20.73
CA ASN A 26 5.43 7.30 21.22
C ASN A 26 5.26 5.79 20.97
N PRO A 27 6.01 5.21 20.00
CA PRO A 27 5.96 3.78 19.75
C PRO A 27 6.21 2.96 21.01
N ALA A 28 5.44 1.89 21.21
CA ALA A 28 5.57 1.08 22.41
C ALA A 28 6.92 0.35 22.45
N VAL A 29 7.67 0.54 23.55
CA VAL A 29 8.95 -0.13 23.78
C VAL A 29 8.76 -1.64 23.89
N GLY A 30 9.63 -2.41 23.24
CA GLY A 30 9.57 -3.86 23.12
C GLY A 30 8.53 -4.37 22.12
N SER A 31 7.82 -3.49 21.40
CA SER A 31 6.84 -3.88 20.40
C SER A 31 7.49 -4.32 19.09
N LYS A 32 6.73 -5.07 18.30
CA LYS A 32 7.14 -5.44 16.93
C LYS A 32 7.30 -4.21 16.04
N ILE A 33 6.46 -3.19 16.21
CA ILE A 33 6.55 -1.90 15.49
C ILE A 33 7.85 -1.17 15.84
N GLU A 34 8.29 -1.18 17.11
CA GLU A 34 9.60 -0.62 17.48
C GLU A 34 10.73 -1.38 16.76
N GLY A 35 10.67 -2.71 16.73
CA GLY A 35 11.62 -3.51 15.95
C GLY A 35 11.67 -3.12 14.48
N GLU A 36 10.52 -2.89 13.85
CA GLU A 36 10.41 -2.42 12.47
C GLU A 36 11.02 -1.02 12.30
N LEU A 37 10.81 -0.10 13.25
CA LEU A 37 11.42 1.24 13.24
C LEU A 37 12.95 1.19 13.37
N LEU A 38 13.50 0.24 14.14
CA LEU A 38 14.94 0.08 14.32
C LEU A 38 15.61 -0.73 13.20
N SER A 39 14.84 -1.46 12.40
CA SER A 39 15.35 -2.38 11.39
C SER A 39 16.27 -1.75 10.32
N PRO A 40 16.09 -0.50 9.84
CA PRO A 40 17.04 0.11 8.89
C PRO A 40 18.43 0.32 9.49
N LEU A 41 18.51 0.73 10.76
CA LEU A 41 19.76 0.89 11.50
C LEU A 41 20.44 -0.48 11.71
N GLN A 42 19.68 -1.48 12.15
CA GLN A 42 20.19 -2.84 12.32
C GLN A 42 20.76 -3.41 11.02
N LEU A 43 20.10 -3.15 9.88
CA LEU A 43 20.57 -3.58 8.57
C LEU A 43 21.86 -2.87 8.15
N LEU A 44 21.95 -1.56 8.38
CA LEU A 44 23.15 -0.76 8.14
C LEU A 44 24.36 -1.27 8.94
N GLU A 45 24.17 -1.51 10.24
CA GLU A 45 25.21 -2.03 11.13
C GLU A 45 25.64 -3.44 10.72
N SER A 46 24.69 -4.33 10.43
CA SER A 46 24.99 -5.67 9.95
C SER A 46 25.80 -5.65 8.66
N THR A 47 25.46 -4.75 7.73
CA THR A 47 26.16 -4.63 6.44
C THR A 47 27.59 -4.12 6.63
N ARG A 48 27.80 -3.15 7.54
CA ARG A 48 29.14 -2.66 7.89
C ARG A 48 30.02 -3.75 8.52
N ASN A 49 29.45 -4.54 9.43
CA ASN A 49 30.19 -5.57 10.16
C ASN A 49 30.53 -6.80 9.31
N LEU A 50 29.61 -7.23 8.43
CA LEU A 50 29.78 -8.42 7.59
C LEU A 50 30.50 -8.13 6.26
N GLY A 51 30.57 -6.87 5.85
CA GLY A 51 31.08 -6.48 4.52
C GLY A 51 30.13 -6.82 3.37
N GLY A 52 28.88 -7.18 3.67
CA GLY A 52 27.86 -7.60 2.71
C GLY A 52 26.47 -7.64 3.34
N LEU A 53 25.44 -7.83 2.50
CA LEU A 53 24.06 -7.91 2.95
C LEU A 53 23.85 -9.08 3.91
N ALA A 54 23.10 -8.83 4.99
CA ALA A 54 22.74 -9.87 5.94
C ALA A 54 21.87 -10.94 5.27
N ASP A 55 22.16 -12.22 5.53
CA ASP A 55 21.30 -13.33 5.11
C ASP A 55 20.07 -13.46 6.03
N ARG A 56 19.27 -12.39 6.11
CA ARG A 56 18.12 -12.27 7.01
C ARG A 56 16.94 -11.65 6.27
N PRO A 57 16.17 -12.44 5.51
CA PRO A 57 15.03 -11.95 4.71
C PRO A 57 14.04 -11.08 5.49
N GLU A 58 13.71 -11.48 6.72
CA GLU A 58 12.82 -10.71 7.59
C GLU A 58 13.36 -9.31 7.91
N LEU A 59 14.66 -9.18 8.20
CA LEU A 59 15.29 -7.87 8.45
C LEU A 59 15.28 -6.98 7.20
N LEU A 60 15.44 -7.56 6.01
CA LEU A 60 15.35 -6.82 4.75
C LEU A 60 13.92 -6.33 4.51
N ALA A 61 12.93 -7.19 4.74
CA ALA A 61 11.52 -6.84 4.63
C ALA A 61 11.15 -5.72 5.62
N ASP A 62 11.61 -5.82 6.87
CA ASP A 62 11.37 -4.81 7.90
C ASP A 62 11.99 -3.47 7.54
N ALA A 63 13.27 -3.45 7.19
CA ALA A 63 13.98 -2.22 6.86
C ALA A 63 13.39 -1.54 5.61
N GLY A 64 13.16 -2.31 4.55
CA GLY A 64 12.58 -1.78 3.32
C GLY A 64 11.14 -1.32 3.52
N GLY A 65 10.34 -2.14 4.18
CA GLY A 65 8.94 -1.85 4.45
C GLY A 65 8.75 -0.59 5.31
N MET A 66 9.55 -0.43 6.36
CA MET A 66 9.48 0.74 7.23
C MET A 66 9.96 1.99 6.51
N TYR A 67 11.05 1.89 5.74
CA TYR A 67 11.52 2.99 4.89
C TYR A 67 10.42 3.50 3.94
N ASP A 68 9.78 2.61 3.18
CA ASP A 68 8.76 3.01 2.21
C ASP A 68 7.53 3.62 2.91
N PHE A 69 7.11 3.03 4.02
CA PHE A 69 5.99 3.53 4.82
C PHE A 69 6.28 4.93 5.39
N ALA A 70 7.44 5.10 6.04
CA ALA A 70 7.91 6.37 6.56
C ALA A 70 8.01 7.44 5.47
N ALA A 71 8.49 7.09 4.29
CA ALA A 71 8.55 7.99 3.15
C ALA A 71 7.15 8.47 2.73
N LYS A 72 6.11 7.63 2.74
CA LYS A 72 4.76 8.09 2.38
C LYS A 72 4.21 9.07 3.40
N LEU A 73 4.39 8.78 4.68
CA LEU A 73 3.88 9.63 5.75
C LEU A 73 4.60 10.97 5.87
N LEU A 74 5.92 10.97 5.66
CA LEU A 74 6.68 12.22 5.63
C LEU A 74 6.28 13.11 4.45
N ALA A 75 5.91 12.53 3.30
CA ALA A 75 5.51 13.31 2.13
C ALA A 75 4.20 14.08 2.32
N ILE A 76 3.39 13.68 3.30
CA ILE A 76 2.09 14.29 3.58
C ILE A 76 2.09 15.16 4.85
N ALA A 77 3.19 15.17 5.61
CA ALA A 77 3.26 15.82 6.92
C ALA A 77 2.97 17.34 6.89
N THR A 78 3.13 17.98 5.75
CA THR A 78 2.85 19.42 5.55
C THR A 78 1.50 19.70 4.91
N GLN A 79 0.70 18.68 4.61
CA GLN A 79 -0.60 18.85 3.96
C GLN A 79 -1.66 19.32 4.98
N PRO A 80 -2.62 20.17 4.58
CA PRO A 80 -3.68 20.65 5.47
C PRO A 80 -4.46 19.51 6.16
N GLU A 81 -4.71 18.43 5.43
CA GLU A 81 -5.49 17.27 5.88
C GLU A 81 -4.69 16.32 6.77
N PHE A 82 -3.38 16.54 6.98
CA PHE A 82 -2.52 15.64 7.75
C PHE A 82 -3.03 15.36 9.17
N SER A 83 -3.73 16.32 9.78
CA SER A 83 -4.33 16.13 11.10
C SER A 83 -5.31 14.94 11.18
N LEU A 84 -5.96 14.58 10.06
CA LEU A 84 -6.87 13.44 9.95
C LEU A 84 -6.14 12.08 9.98
N PHE A 85 -4.83 12.08 9.77
CA PHE A 85 -3.98 10.89 9.76
C PHE A 85 -3.46 10.56 11.17
N ILE A 86 -3.45 11.53 12.08
CA ILE A 86 -2.91 11.39 13.45
C ILE A 86 -3.58 10.25 14.24
N PRO A 87 -4.91 10.03 14.20
CA PRO A 87 -5.53 8.90 14.89
C PRO A 87 -4.96 7.55 14.48
N HIS A 88 -4.60 7.37 13.20
CA HIS A 88 -3.97 6.14 12.70
C HIS A 88 -2.51 6.04 13.13
N LEU A 89 -1.77 7.15 13.17
CA LEU A 89 -0.39 7.18 13.67
C LEU A 89 -0.32 6.75 15.13
N ARG A 90 -1.35 7.02 15.94
CA ARG A 90 -1.43 6.55 17.34
C ARG A 90 -1.50 5.02 17.46
N LEU A 91 -1.78 4.28 16.39
CA LEU A 91 -1.66 2.82 16.42
C LEU A 91 -0.22 2.34 16.62
N PHE A 92 0.79 3.19 16.39
CA PHE A 92 2.17 2.87 16.73
C PHE A 92 2.40 2.75 18.25
N GLU A 93 1.53 3.38 19.06
CA GLU A 93 1.56 3.27 20.52
C GLU A 93 0.97 1.94 21.00
N ALA A 94 0.27 1.20 20.14
CA ALA A 94 -0.25 -0.11 20.47
C ALA A 94 0.90 -1.11 20.49
N GLY A 95 1.34 -1.48 21.69
CA GLY A 95 2.32 -2.55 21.94
C GLY A 95 1.78 -3.96 21.70
N GLU A 96 0.86 -4.11 20.73
CA GLU A 96 0.29 -5.40 20.41
C GLU A 96 1.38 -6.29 19.81
N GLN A 97 1.53 -7.48 20.39
CA GLN A 97 2.56 -8.46 20.04
C GLN A 97 2.60 -8.80 18.53
N PHE A 98 1.47 -8.64 17.84
CA PHE A 98 1.30 -9.05 16.45
C PHE A 98 1.41 -7.91 15.44
N ALA A 99 1.32 -6.66 15.91
CA ALA A 99 1.17 -5.47 15.06
C ALA A 99 2.38 -5.22 14.15
N THR A 100 2.13 -5.06 12.86
CA THR A 100 3.12 -4.65 11.85
C THR A 100 2.61 -3.44 11.07
N ALA A 101 3.46 -2.44 10.87
CA ALA A 101 3.15 -1.28 10.02
C ALA A 101 3.42 -1.56 8.54
N ILE A 102 4.31 -2.51 8.26
CA ILE A 102 4.88 -2.66 6.93
C ILE A 102 4.07 -3.58 6.01
N GLN A 103 4.26 -3.39 4.71
CA GLN A 103 3.57 -4.10 3.63
C GLN A 103 4.33 -5.30 3.04
N PRO A 104 5.68 -5.35 2.97
CA PRO A 104 6.39 -6.41 2.25
C PRO A 104 6.69 -7.65 3.10
N LYS A 105 5.78 -8.04 4.01
CA LYS A 105 5.83 -9.31 4.74
C LYS A 105 4.43 -9.78 5.13
N GLN A 106 4.30 -11.08 5.43
CA GLN A 106 3.07 -11.61 6.01
C GLN A 106 2.84 -11.03 7.41
N GLY A 107 1.63 -10.52 7.63
CA GLY A 107 1.13 -10.16 8.96
C GLY A 107 0.50 -11.36 9.67
N ASP A 108 0.20 -11.19 10.96
CA ASP A 108 -0.61 -12.16 11.70
C ASP A 108 -2.09 -11.97 11.34
N ALA A 109 -2.88 -13.05 11.36
CA ALA A 109 -4.31 -12.97 11.06
C ALA A 109 -5.09 -12.15 12.11
N ARG A 110 -4.55 -12.01 13.33
CA ARG A 110 -5.10 -11.24 14.45
C ARG A 110 -4.68 -9.77 14.45
N ASP A 111 -3.87 -9.37 13.48
CA ASP A 111 -3.32 -8.01 13.40
C ASP A 111 -4.30 -7.05 12.72
N ASP A 112 -5.22 -6.51 13.51
CA ASP A 112 -6.15 -5.47 13.04
C ASP A 112 -5.44 -4.12 12.83
N VAL A 113 -4.34 -3.86 13.56
CA VAL A 113 -3.50 -2.67 13.39
C VAL A 113 -2.96 -2.59 11.97
N ASN A 114 -2.46 -3.69 11.42
CA ASN A 114 -1.91 -3.70 10.07
C ASN A 114 -2.94 -3.34 9.00
N ARG A 115 -4.19 -3.75 9.17
CA ARG A 115 -5.27 -3.40 8.24
C ARG A 115 -5.46 -1.89 8.23
N LYS A 116 -5.58 -1.28 9.42
CA LYS A 116 -5.68 0.18 9.58
C LYS A 116 -4.45 0.93 9.07
N LEU A 117 -3.26 0.37 9.21
CA LEU A 117 -2.05 0.97 8.66
C LEU A 117 -1.96 0.85 7.13
N ALA A 118 -2.62 -0.13 6.49
CA ALA A 118 -2.77 -0.16 5.04
C ALA A 118 -3.74 0.93 4.53
N GLU A 119 -4.80 1.24 5.29
CA GLU A 119 -5.71 2.37 5.01
C GLU A 119 -4.93 3.69 5.07
N LEU A 120 -4.15 3.86 6.14
CA LEU A 120 -3.24 5.00 6.31
C LEU A 120 -2.26 5.14 5.12
N TYR A 121 -1.66 4.04 4.67
CA TYR A 121 -0.75 4.03 3.52
C TYR A 121 -1.45 4.51 2.24
N LEU A 122 -2.64 3.99 1.92
CA LEU A 122 -3.37 4.38 0.71
C LEU A 122 -3.91 5.81 0.78
N GLY A 123 -4.37 6.25 1.96
CA GLY A 123 -4.72 7.64 2.20
C GLY A 123 -3.56 8.60 1.93
N ALA A 124 -2.35 8.20 2.34
CA ALA A 124 -1.15 9.01 2.13
C ALA A 124 -0.78 9.11 0.65
N LEU A 125 -1.17 8.13 -0.18
CA LEU A 125 -1.05 8.23 -1.63
C LEU A 125 -2.15 9.11 -2.24
N ALA A 126 -3.39 9.01 -1.74
CA ALA A 126 -4.56 9.71 -2.28
C ALA A 126 -4.44 11.24 -2.20
N ILE A 127 -3.88 11.77 -1.11
CA ILE A 127 -3.74 13.22 -0.86
C ILE A 127 -2.89 13.95 -1.92
N HIS A 128 -2.11 13.22 -2.72
CA HIS A 128 -1.28 13.82 -3.76
C HIS A 128 -2.01 14.08 -5.08
N PHE A 129 -3.26 13.61 -5.23
CA PHE A 129 -4.07 13.85 -6.43
C PHE A 129 -5.53 14.17 -6.14
N ALA A 130 -5.95 14.11 -4.88
CA ALA A 130 -7.30 14.38 -4.42
C ALA A 130 -7.28 15.33 -3.22
N PHE A 131 -8.44 15.82 -2.82
CA PHE A 131 -8.61 16.71 -1.66
C PHE A 131 -9.71 16.17 -0.73
N ASP A 132 -9.88 16.80 0.43
CA ASP A 132 -10.83 16.37 1.48
C ASP A 132 -10.60 14.89 1.88
N VAL A 133 -9.34 14.43 1.93
CA VAL A 133 -9.03 13.03 2.24
C VAL A 133 -9.43 12.70 3.67
N ASP A 134 -10.22 11.64 3.84
CA ASP A 134 -10.70 11.15 5.13
C ASP A 134 -10.41 9.65 5.27
N LEU A 135 -10.17 9.21 6.49
CA LEU A 135 -9.86 7.82 6.84
C LEU A 135 -10.85 7.31 7.89
N ASP A 136 -11.34 6.08 7.75
CA ASP A 136 -12.20 5.49 8.77
C ASP A 136 -11.46 5.41 10.11
N HIS A 137 -12.07 5.92 11.19
CA HIS A 137 -11.36 6.05 12.46
C HIS A 137 -10.86 4.68 12.94
N PRO A 138 -9.58 4.52 13.34
CA PRO A 138 -8.99 3.20 13.52
C PRO A 138 -9.58 2.41 14.68
N VAL A 139 -10.00 3.10 15.76
CA VAL A 139 -10.61 2.49 16.96
C VAL A 139 -12.15 2.62 16.99
N ASN A 140 -12.69 3.77 16.59
CA ASN A 140 -14.13 4.07 16.63
C ASN A 140 -14.84 3.77 15.30
N SER A 141 -14.30 2.84 14.52
CA SER A 141 -14.94 2.37 13.29
C SER A 141 -16.29 1.74 13.63
N LYS A 142 -17.35 2.24 13.01
CA LYS A 142 -18.68 1.60 13.09
C LYS A 142 -18.86 0.48 12.06
N GLY A 143 -17.79 0.12 11.32
CA GLY A 143 -17.81 -0.91 10.28
C GLY A 143 -18.62 -0.54 9.02
N ASN A 144 -19.08 0.71 8.93
CA ASN A 144 -20.08 1.16 7.94
C ASN A 144 -19.58 2.28 7.03
N ASN A 145 -18.33 2.73 7.19
CA ASN A 145 -17.71 3.76 6.37
C ASN A 145 -16.62 3.10 5.51
N PRO A 146 -16.49 3.42 4.21
CA PRO A 146 -15.31 3.02 3.44
C PRO A 146 -14.02 3.49 4.11
N ASP A 147 -12.97 2.69 3.92
CA ASP A 147 -11.72 2.81 4.67
C ASP A 147 -10.94 4.10 4.35
N VAL A 148 -10.99 4.55 3.09
CA VAL A 148 -10.46 5.86 2.65
C VAL A 148 -11.52 6.54 1.80
N MET A 149 -11.73 7.85 2.00
CA MET A 149 -12.55 8.67 1.12
C MET A 149 -11.81 9.92 0.69
N PHE A 150 -12.11 10.43 -0.50
CA PHE A 150 -11.50 11.66 -1.02
C PHE A 150 -12.36 12.25 -2.14
N THR A 151 -12.12 13.51 -2.48
CA THR A 151 -12.83 14.20 -3.56
C THR A 151 -11.90 14.41 -4.75
N ILE A 152 -12.37 14.10 -5.95
CA ILE A 152 -11.69 14.37 -7.22
C ILE A 152 -12.36 15.54 -7.91
N ARG A 153 -11.55 16.50 -8.37
CA ARG A 153 -11.98 17.60 -9.23
C ARG A 153 -11.47 17.36 -10.65
N ARG A 154 -12.38 17.29 -11.61
CA ARG A 154 -12.06 17.25 -13.05
C ARG A 154 -12.54 18.53 -13.70
N GLU A 155 -11.71 19.12 -14.56
CA GLU A 155 -12.12 20.28 -15.33
C GLU A 155 -13.38 19.97 -16.16
N GLY A 156 -14.38 20.86 -16.09
CA GLY A 156 -15.65 20.68 -16.81
C GLY A 156 -16.61 19.65 -16.21
N HIS A 157 -16.31 19.06 -15.05
CA HIS A 157 -17.17 18.10 -14.36
C HIS A 157 -17.41 18.54 -12.91
N PRO A 158 -18.54 18.13 -12.29
CA PRO A 158 -18.72 18.32 -10.85
C PRO A 158 -17.66 17.54 -10.06
N ASP A 159 -17.29 18.10 -8.90
CA ASP A 159 -16.48 17.39 -7.92
C ASP A 159 -17.18 16.07 -7.54
N SER A 160 -16.42 14.99 -7.44
CA SER A 160 -16.95 13.64 -7.16
C SER A 160 -16.25 13.04 -5.95
N ARG A 161 -17.03 12.61 -4.96
CA ARG A 161 -16.56 11.92 -3.75
C ARG A 161 -16.37 10.44 -4.06
N TRP A 162 -15.15 9.96 -3.85
CA TRP A 162 -14.76 8.57 -4.05
C TRP A 162 -14.43 7.88 -2.74
N ALA A 163 -14.73 6.59 -2.69
CA ALA A 163 -14.43 5.69 -1.59
C ALA A 163 -13.47 4.58 -2.05
N LEU A 164 -12.53 4.19 -1.19
CA LEU A 164 -11.77 2.94 -1.30
C LEU A 164 -12.22 2.01 -0.18
N ALA A 165 -12.68 0.82 -0.54
CA ALA A 165 -12.91 -0.26 0.41
C ALA A 165 -11.78 -1.29 0.28
N ILE A 166 -10.97 -1.39 1.31
CA ILE A 166 -9.71 -2.14 1.36
C ILE A 166 -9.94 -3.49 2.04
N LYS A 167 -9.43 -4.56 1.43
CA LYS A 167 -9.38 -5.89 2.04
C LYS A 167 -7.98 -6.44 1.94
N THR A 168 -7.40 -6.76 3.10
CA THR A 168 -6.15 -7.51 3.17
C THR A 168 -6.46 -8.99 3.17
N VAL A 169 -5.95 -9.72 2.17
CA VAL A 169 -6.26 -11.14 1.97
C VAL A 169 -5.06 -12.02 2.24
N SER A 170 -5.31 -13.17 2.87
CA SER A 170 -4.32 -14.22 3.15
C SER A 170 -4.57 -15.53 2.41
N SER A 171 -5.70 -15.64 1.70
CA SER A 171 -6.11 -16.85 1.01
C SER A 171 -5.65 -16.85 -0.44
N HIS A 172 -5.32 -18.03 -0.95
CA HIS A 172 -5.11 -18.29 -2.39
C HIS A 172 -6.36 -18.91 -3.04
N ALA A 173 -7.37 -19.25 -2.25
CA ALA A 173 -8.60 -19.83 -2.75
C ALA A 173 -9.42 -18.76 -3.48
N GLY A 174 -9.69 -18.99 -4.76
CA GLY A 174 -10.44 -18.07 -5.61
C GLY A 174 -11.76 -17.61 -5.01
N GLN A 175 -12.49 -18.53 -4.36
CA GLN A 175 -13.76 -18.22 -3.69
C GLN A 175 -13.60 -17.18 -2.58
N THR A 176 -12.62 -17.38 -1.70
CA THR A 176 -12.35 -16.43 -0.62
C THR A 176 -11.89 -15.07 -1.16
N LEU A 177 -11.12 -15.05 -2.25
CA LEU A 177 -10.69 -13.80 -2.89
C LEU A 177 -11.90 -13.03 -3.42
N PHE A 178 -12.79 -13.70 -4.15
CA PHE A 178 -14.02 -13.10 -4.66
C PHE A 178 -14.94 -12.61 -3.53
N GLU A 179 -15.14 -13.39 -2.46
CA GLU A 179 -15.93 -12.97 -1.30
C GLU A 179 -15.38 -11.70 -0.63
N ASN A 180 -14.06 -11.47 -0.66
CA ASN A 180 -13.48 -10.21 -0.18
C ASN A 180 -13.86 -9.04 -1.09
N VAL A 181 -13.87 -9.25 -2.41
CA VAL A 181 -14.38 -8.25 -3.36
C VAL A 181 -15.85 -7.95 -3.09
N GLN A 182 -16.69 -8.96 -2.88
CA GLN A 182 -18.10 -8.79 -2.54
C GLN A 182 -18.29 -7.99 -1.24
N LYS A 183 -17.51 -8.29 -0.19
CA LYS A 183 -17.56 -7.57 1.09
C LYS A 183 -17.19 -6.10 0.92
N ALA A 184 -16.16 -5.79 0.14
CA ALA A 184 -15.73 -4.43 -0.14
C ALA A 184 -16.77 -3.66 -0.98
N ALA A 185 -17.31 -4.28 -2.03
CA ALA A 185 -18.39 -3.71 -2.84
C ALA A 185 -19.62 -3.37 -1.97
N LYS A 186 -20.01 -4.28 -1.08
CA LYS A 186 -21.11 -4.05 -0.13
C LYS A 186 -20.85 -2.86 0.81
N GLN A 187 -19.61 -2.63 1.24
CA GLN A 187 -19.27 -1.45 2.05
C GLN A 187 -19.45 -0.15 1.29
N ILE A 188 -19.05 -0.12 0.00
CA ILE A 188 -19.21 1.06 -0.85
C ILE A 188 -20.69 1.35 -1.11
N ASP A 189 -21.50 0.31 -1.36
CA ASP A 189 -22.93 0.46 -1.64
C ASP A 189 -23.79 0.65 -0.39
N ALA A 190 -23.25 0.46 0.81
CA ALA A 190 -23.98 0.65 2.07
C ALA A 190 -24.56 2.08 2.20
N THR A 191 -25.77 2.20 2.75
CA THR A 191 -26.45 3.50 2.93
C THR A 191 -25.68 4.50 3.77
N ALA A 192 -24.78 4.02 4.64
CA ALA A 192 -23.91 4.86 5.47
C ALA A 192 -22.71 5.45 4.72
N CYS A 193 -22.31 4.85 3.58
CA CYS A 193 -21.26 5.41 2.73
C CYS A 193 -21.80 6.67 2.04
N THR A 194 -21.09 7.79 2.19
CA THR A 194 -21.49 9.09 1.62
C THR A 194 -20.80 9.42 0.30
N ALA A 195 -19.98 8.51 -0.23
CA ALA A 195 -19.32 8.70 -1.51
C ALA A 195 -20.30 8.51 -2.68
N ASP A 196 -20.04 9.21 -3.78
CA ASP A 196 -20.80 9.10 -5.03
C ASP A 196 -20.44 7.80 -5.75
N ARG A 197 -19.15 7.45 -5.72
CA ARG A 197 -18.58 6.24 -6.32
C ARG A 197 -17.54 5.62 -5.40
N GLY A 198 -17.13 4.38 -5.69
CA GLY A 198 -16.01 3.78 -4.97
C GLY A 198 -15.31 2.69 -5.75
N MET A 199 -14.13 2.32 -5.29
CA MET A 199 -13.30 1.27 -5.87
C MET A 199 -12.96 0.23 -4.82
N VAL A 200 -13.07 -1.05 -5.19
CA VAL A 200 -12.59 -2.14 -4.35
C VAL A 200 -11.06 -2.21 -4.45
N VAL A 201 -10.42 -2.28 -3.28
CA VAL A 201 -8.97 -2.41 -3.15
C VAL A 201 -8.63 -3.71 -2.43
N ILE A 202 -7.80 -4.55 -3.04
CA ILE A 202 -7.32 -5.80 -2.46
C ILE A 202 -5.81 -5.69 -2.19
N ASN A 203 -5.45 -5.66 -0.91
CA ASN A 203 -4.07 -5.78 -0.47
C ASN A 203 -3.70 -7.26 -0.40
N LEU A 204 -2.80 -7.68 -1.28
CA LEU A 204 -2.38 -9.08 -1.43
C LEU A 204 -1.26 -9.48 -0.48
N LYS A 205 -0.79 -8.60 0.44
CA LYS A 205 0.40 -8.86 1.27
C LYS A 205 0.42 -10.25 1.92
N ASN A 206 -0.69 -10.73 2.50
CA ASN A 206 -0.68 -12.01 3.20
C ASN A 206 -0.86 -13.21 2.26
N ALA A 207 -1.19 -12.98 0.99
CA ALA A 207 -1.33 -14.00 -0.05
C ALA A 207 -0.08 -14.13 -0.93
N ILE A 208 0.88 -13.21 -0.85
CA ILE A 208 2.17 -13.34 -1.54
C ILE A 208 3.01 -14.45 -0.89
N GLN A 209 3.68 -15.24 -1.73
CA GLN A 209 4.65 -16.26 -1.33
C GLN A 209 6.03 -15.61 -1.26
N TYR A 210 6.37 -15.04 -0.11
CA TYR A 210 7.63 -14.31 0.08
C TYR A 210 8.87 -15.19 -0.04
N THR A 211 8.81 -16.44 0.41
CA THR A 211 9.96 -17.36 0.37
C THR A 211 10.47 -17.64 -1.05
N SER A 212 9.63 -17.52 -2.08
CA SER A 212 10.06 -17.67 -3.47
C SER A 212 10.68 -16.38 -4.05
N LEU A 213 10.52 -15.25 -3.36
CA LEU A 213 11.06 -13.94 -3.72
C LEU A 213 12.33 -13.61 -2.93
N ASP A 214 12.36 -13.90 -1.63
CA ASP A 214 13.40 -13.40 -0.72
C ASP A 214 14.62 -14.33 -0.55
N GLN A 215 14.51 -15.59 -1.01
CA GLN A 215 15.59 -16.58 -1.03
C GLN A 215 16.43 -16.55 -2.32
N VAL A 216 16.10 -15.65 -3.26
CA VAL A 216 16.76 -15.51 -4.55
C VAL A 216 17.49 -14.17 -4.61
N THR A 217 18.76 -14.20 -5.05
CA THR A 217 19.47 -12.99 -5.47
C THR A 217 19.28 -12.82 -6.97
N TYR A 218 18.53 -11.79 -7.35
CA TYR A 218 18.25 -11.48 -8.74
C TYR A 218 19.40 -10.72 -9.38
N THR A 219 19.59 -10.93 -10.68
CA THR A 219 20.55 -10.14 -11.49
C THR A 219 19.89 -9.04 -12.30
N SER A 220 18.55 -9.04 -12.34
CA SER A 220 17.73 -8.04 -13.00
C SER A 220 16.51 -7.69 -12.16
N LEU A 221 16.17 -6.41 -12.12
CA LEU A 221 14.93 -5.94 -11.51
C LEU A 221 13.71 -6.47 -12.25
N ASP A 222 13.79 -6.61 -13.58
CA ASP A 222 12.69 -7.10 -14.40
C ASP A 222 12.34 -8.55 -14.08
N GLU A 223 13.34 -9.37 -13.77
CA GLU A 223 13.16 -10.77 -13.35
C GLU A 223 12.39 -10.85 -12.01
N ALA A 224 12.82 -10.04 -11.04
CA ALA A 224 12.16 -9.99 -9.73
C ALA A 224 10.72 -9.45 -9.83
N LEU A 225 10.50 -8.39 -10.63
CA LEU A 225 9.17 -7.86 -10.90
C LEU A 225 8.29 -8.85 -11.66
N ALA A 226 8.84 -9.61 -12.61
CA ALA A 226 8.11 -10.62 -13.35
C ALA A 226 7.59 -11.71 -12.41
N LEU A 227 8.41 -12.17 -11.44
CA LEU A 227 7.96 -13.17 -10.48
C LEU A 227 6.82 -12.64 -9.59
N LEU A 228 6.95 -11.43 -9.04
CA LEU A 228 5.88 -10.81 -8.25
C LEU A 228 4.60 -10.63 -9.08
N ARG A 229 4.74 -10.21 -10.34
CA ARG A 229 3.63 -10.08 -11.29
C ARG A 229 2.91 -11.40 -11.50
N THR A 230 3.64 -12.48 -11.74
CA THR A 230 3.05 -13.81 -11.92
C THR A 230 2.27 -14.27 -10.69
N GLN A 231 2.75 -14.00 -9.47
CA GLN A 231 2.00 -14.31 -8.26
C GLN A 231 0.69 -13.52 -8.17
N ILE A 232 0.72 -12.20 -8.42
CA ILE A 232 -0.47 -11.35 -8.43
C ILE A 232 -1.46 -11.83 -9.51
N ASP A 233 -1.00 -12.13 -10.71
CA ASP A 233 -1.82 -12.59 -11.83
C ASP A 233 -2.48 -13.95 -11.55
N THR A 234 -1.76 -14.82 -10.84
CA THR A 234 -2.32 -16.11 -10.40
C THR A 234 -3.48 -15.90 -9.43
N LEU A 235 -3.34 -14.96 -8.47
CA LEU A 235 -4.38 -14.64 -7.50
C LEU A 235 -5.60 -13.97 -8.15
N ILE A 236 -5.36 -13.02 -9.07
CA ILE A 236 -6.45 -12.38 -9.84
C ILE A 236 -7.18 -13.44 -10.68
N THR A 237 -6.44 -14.26 -11.43
CA THR A 237 -7.02 -15.33 -12.25
C THR A 237 -7.81 -16.32 -11.39
N ALA A 238 -7.33 -16.69 -10.21
CA ALA A 238 -8.10 -17.54 -9.29
C ALA A 238 -9.39 -16.87 -8.81
N ALA A 239 -9.37 -15.55 -8.59
CA ALA A 239 -10.54 -14.75 -8.24
C ALA A 239 -11.52 -14.55 -9.41
N GLU A 240 -11.17 -14.90 -10.64
CA GLU A 240 -12.06 -14.82 -11.82
C GLU A 240 -12.44 -16.18 -12.41
N LYS A 241 -11.62 -17.20 -12.15
CA LYS A 241 -11.78 -18.54 -12.71
C LYS A 241 -13.15 -19.14 -12.38
N ASP A 242 -13.79 -19.68 -13.41
CA ASP A 242 -15.09 -20.34 -13.36
C ASP A 242 -16.21 -19.44 -12.79
N ARG A 243 -16.05 -18.11 -12.83
CA ARG A 243 -17.08 -17.15 -12.40
C ARG A 243 -17.75 -16.47 -13.60
N PRO A 244 -19.04 -16.79 -13.87
CA PRO A 244 -19.80 -16.11 -14.90
C PRO A 244 -20.07 -14.64 -14.54
N ALA A 245 -20.41 -13.85 -15.56
CA ALA A 245 -20.62 -12.41 -15.41
C ALA A 245 -21.75 -12.05 -14.43
N ASP A 246 -22.80 -12.86 -14.33
CA ASP A 246 -23.94 -12.67 -13.44
C ASP A 246 -23.59 -12.73 -11.94
N GLU A 247 -22.44 -13.32 -11.56
CA GLU A 247 -21.91 -13.20 -10.20
C GLU A 247 -21.25 -11.83 -9.94
N TRP A 248 -20.68 -11.21 -10.98
CA TRP A 248 -20.00 -9.92 -10.89
C TRP A 248 -20.95 -8.72 -11.07
N GLU A 249 -21.93 -8.83 -11.96
CA GLU A 249 -22.84 -7.72 -12.28
C GLU A 249 -23.51 -7.10 -11.06
N PRO A 250 -24.03 -7.87 -10.08
CA PRO A 250 -24.67 -7.29 -8.90
C PRO A 250 -23.71 -6.45 -8.04
N LEU A 251 -22.41 -6.75 -8.06
CA LEU A 251 -21.40 -6.03 -7.26
C LEU A 251 -21.11 -4.63 -7.82
N PHE A 252 -21.37 -4.41 -9.11
CA PHE A 252 -21.04 -3.18 -9.83
C PHE A 252 -22.28 -2.48 -10.40
N ALA A 253 -23.47 -2.88 -9.94
CA ALA A 253 -24.73 -2.27 -10.35
C ALA A 253 -24.99 -0.91 -9.69
N GLY A 254 -24.34 -0.65 -8.54
CA GLY A 254 -24.47 0.58 -7.76
C GLY A 254 -23.33 1.57 -7.98
N ARG A 255 -22.74 2.03 -6.88
CA ARG A 255 -21.71 3.07 -6.86
C ARG A 255 -20.31 2.52 -7.13
N VAL A 256 -20.14 1.22 -7.01
CA VAL A 256 -18.87 0.51 -7.17
C VAL A 256 -18.39 0.60 -8.63
N SER A 257 -17.12 0.96 -8.80
CA SER A 257 -16.39 0.89 -10.05
C SER A 257 -16.28 -0.57 -10.51
N PRO A 258 -16.41 -0.88 -11.81
CA PRO A 258 -16.17 -2.24 -12.33
C PRO A 258 -14.70 -2.67 -12.23
N LEU A 259 -13.82 -1.77 -11.81
CA LEU A 259 -12.40 -1.99 -11.64
C LEU A 259 -12.08 -2.41 -10.21
N VAL A 260 -11.25 -3.43 -10.06
CA VAL A 260 -10.71 -3.87 -8.77
C VAL A 260 -9.21 -3.62 -8.75
N PHE A 261 -8.75 -2.84 -7.77
CA PHE A 261 -7.34 -2.48 -7.61
C PHE A 261 -6.64 -3.47 -6.67
N TYR A 262 -5.68 -4.22 -7.20
CA TYR A 262 -4.85 -5.14 -6.45
C TYR A 262 -3.47 -4.53 -6.24
N PHE A 263 -2.89 -4.67 -5.05
CA PHE A 263 -1.50 -4.29 -4.83
C PHE A 263 -0.76 -5.23 -3.88
N ALA A 264 0.55 -5.29 -4.04
CA ALA A 264 1.44 -6.07 -3.18
C ALA A 264 2.85 -5.47 -3.19
N HIS A 265 3.54 -5.60 -2.06
CA HIS A 265 4.96 -5.26 -1.93
C HIS A 265 5.77 -6.50 -1.54
N ALA A 266 7.05 -6.50 -1.90
CA ALA A 266 8.05 -7.47 -1.44
C ALA A 266 9.42 -6.78 -1.34
N VAL A 267 10.35 -7.37 -0.59
CA VAL A 267 11.76 -6.96 -0.62
C VAL A 267 12.59 -8.12 -1.15
N VAL A 268 13.45 -7.84 -2.11
CA VAL A 268 14.33 -8.83 -2.75
C VAL A 268 15.79 -8.37 -2.70
N ARG A 269 16.72 -9.30 -2.93
CA ARG A 269 18.13 -8.98 -3.15
C ARG A 269 18.39 -8.81 -4.63
N LEU A 270 18.91 -7.66 -5.02
CA LEU A 270 19.33 -7.38 -6.39
C LEU A 270 20.85 -7.23 -6.43
N ARG A 271 21.51 -8.01 -7.28
CA ARG A 271 22.94 -7.87 -7.56
C ARG A 271 23.14 -6.87 -8.68
N LEU A 272 23.75 -5.73 -8.35
CA LEU A 272 24.09 -4.67 -9.29
C LEU A 272 25.30 -5.04 -10.16
N PRO A 273 25.47 -4.37 -11.33
CA PRO A 273 26.73 -4.41 -12.06
C PRO A 273 27.90 -4.02 -11.14
N GLY A 274 28.88 -4.91 -10.98
CA GLY A 274 29.97 -4.76 -10.00
C GLY A 274 29.88 -5.70 -8.79
N GLY A 275 28.84 -6.55 -8.72
CA GLY A 275 28.73 -7.63 -7.73
C GLY A 275 28.15 -7.21 -6.38
N LEU A 276 27.90 -5.91 -6.17
CA LEU A 276 27.24 -5.40 -4.96
C LEU A 276 25.78 -5.85 -4.92
N GLU A 277 25.36 -6.42 -3.79
CA GLU A 277 23.96 -6.74 -3.55
C GLU A 277 23.27 -5.61 -2.79
N VAL A 278 22.07 -5.24 -3.24
CA VAL A 278 21.23 -4.21 -2.60
C VAL A 278 19.83 -4.74 -2.34
N PRO A 279 19.23 -4.44 -1.19
CA PRO A 279 17.83 -4.75 -0.95
C PRO A 279 16.99 -3.80 -1.79
N THR A 280 16.01 -4.36 -2.48
CA THR A 280 15.17 -3.63 -3.41
C THR A 280 13.72 -3.92 -3.07
N ILE A 281 12.96 -2.87 -2.79
CA ILE A 281 11.53 -2.97 -2.52
C ILE A 281 10.82 -3.02 -3.87
N LEU A 282 10.16 -4.14 -4.12
CA LEU A 282 9.23 -4.29 -5.22
C LEU A 282 7.87 -3.78 -4.76
N LYS A 283 7.26 -2.90 -5.55
CA LYS A 283 5.91 -2.41 -5.36
C LYS A 283 5.15 -2.63 -6.65
N MET A 284 4.01 -3.30 -6.57
CA MET A 284 3.21 -3.58 -7.76
C MET A 284 1.74 -3.37 -7.47
N ALA A 285 1.07 -2.71 -8.41
CA ALA A 285 -0.38 -2.64 -8.46
C ALA A 285 -0.88 -3.11 -9.83
N LYS A 286 -2.07 -3.72 -9.84
CA LYS A 286 -2.78 -4.16 -11.04
C LYS A 286 -4.26 -3.84 -10.91
N ILE A 287 -4.89 -3.59 -12.05
CA ILE A 287 -6.34 -3.46 -12.14
C ILE A 287 -6.87 -4.74 -12.78
N ALA A 288 -7.91 -5.32 -12.18
CA ALA A 288 -8.75 -6.32 -12.83
C ALA A 288 -10.08 -5.69 -13.24
N ASN A 289 -10.63 -6.14 -14.37
CA ASN A 289 -11.89 -5.65 -14.92
C ASN A 289 -12.70 -6.85 -15.43
N PRO A 290 -13.32 -7.63 -14.53
CA PRO A 290 -13.94 -8.91 -14.85
C PRO A 290 -15.12 -8.77 -15.83
N LEU A 291 -15.68 -7.57 -15.98
CA LEU A 291 -16.79 -7.27 -16.89
C LEU A 291 -16.38 -6.52 -18.17
N GLY A 292 -15.10 -6.13 -18.30
CA GLY A 292 -14.60 -5.35 -19.44
C GLY A 292 -15.27 -3.98 -19.63
N ARG A 293 -15.79 -3.38 -18.55
CA ARG A 293 -16.51 -2.09 -18.60
C ARG A 293 -15.55 -0.92 -18.35
N SER A 294 -15.72 0.18 -19.06
CA SER A 294 -14.88 1.37 -18.86
C SER A 294 -15.28 2.14 -17.60
N ASP A 295 -14.28 2.72 -16.93
CA ASP A 295 -14.47 3.69 -15.86
C ASP A 295 -13.24 4.62 -15.81
N GLU A 296 -13.26 5.66 -16.65
CA GLU A 296 -12.11 6.57 -16.83
C GLU A 296 -11.62 7.19 -15.51
N VAL A 297 -12.54 7.50 -14.59
CA VAL A 297 -12.17 8.09 -13.29
C VAL A 297 -11.53 7.02 -12.41
N GLY A 298 -12.11 5.81 -12.39
CA GLY A 298 -11.52 4.67 -11.70
C GLY A 298 -10.11 4.35 -12.22
N GLU A 299 -9.91 4.33 -13.54
CA GLU A 299 -8.59 4.12 -14.16
C GLU A 299 -7.60 5.20 -13.73
N CYS A 300 -8.02 6.48 -13.76
CA CYS A 300 -7.20 7.60 -13.31
C CYS A 300 -6.78 7.46 -11.84
N ILE A 301 -7.71 7.10 -10.95
CA ILE A 301 -7.43 6.84 -9.52
C ILE A 301 -6.37 5.75 -9.38
N ALA A 302 -6.59 4.60 -10.00
CA ALA A 302 -5.68 3.47 -9.90
C ALA A 302 -4.28 3.80 -10.44
N LEU A 303 -4.20 4.54 -11.55
CA LEU A 303 -2.94 5.03 -12.11
C LEU A 303 -2.24 6.00 -11.16
N LYS A 304 -2.95 6.95 -10.55
CA LYS A 304 -2.37 7.92 -9.61
C LYS A 304 -1.93 7.28 -8.30
N LEU A 305 -2.70 6.33 -7.74
CA LEU A 305 -2.30 5.53 -6.60
C LEU A 305 -1.00 4.78 -6.89
N ASN A 306 -0.93 4.06 -8.02
CA ASN A 306 0.29 3.36 -8.41
C ASN A 306 1.45 4.35 -8.64
N HIS A 307 1.22 5.47 -9.31
CA HIS A 307 2.23 6.50 -9.55
C HIS A 307 2.89 6.95 -8.24
N TRP A 308 2.10 7.40 -7.25
CA TRP A 308 2.64 7.88 -5.97
C TRP A 308 3.25 6.77 -5.10
N MET A 309 2.73 5.55 -5.22
CA MET A 309 3.36 4.36 -4.65
C MET A 309 4.78 4.17 -5.17
N GLN A 310 5.03 4.39 -6.46
CA GLN A 310 6.37 4.27 -7.04
C GLN A 310 7.26 5.51 -6.79
N GLN A 311 6.71 6.73 -6.84
CA GLN A 311 7.50 7.97 -6.89
C GLN A 311 7.93 8.53 -5.54
N ILE A 312 7.14 8.33 -4.48
CA ILE A 312 7.47 8.88 -3.15
C ILE A 312 8.51 7.99 -2.49
N LEU A 313 9.79 8.34 -2.60
CA LEU A 313 10.89 7.55 -2.02
C LEU A 313 11.51 8.26 -0.81
N ARG A 314 11.57 9.59 -0.81
CA ARG A 314 12.38 10.35 0.16
C ARG A 314 11.58 11.12 1.21
N GLY A 315 10.29 10.84 1.35
CA GLY A 315 9.44 11.68 2.21
C GLY A 315 9.37 13.12 1.75
N ILE A 316 9.47 13.32 0.44
CA ILE A 316 9.26 14.60 -0.23
C ILE A 316 8.22 14.28 -1.31
N PRO A 317 7.10 15.01 -1.37
CA PRO A 317 6.16 14.86 -2.46
C PRO A 317 6.91 15.10 -3.78
N GLY A 318 6.63 14.30 -4.80
CA GLY A 318 6.86 14.78 -6.16
C GLY A 318 6.02 16.04 -6.36
N THR A 319 6.50 17.01 -7.11
CA THR A 319 5.68 18.18 -7.49
C THR A 319 4.33 17.68 -7.99
N PRO A 320 3.19 18.17 -7.43
CA PRO A 320 1.88 17.78 -7.91
C PRO A 320 1.85 18.00 -9.41
N SER A 321 1.65 16.95 -10.20
CA SER A 321 1.36 17.17 -11.62
C SER A 321 0.03 17.89 -11.65
N THR A 322 0.03 19.15 -12.10
CA THR A 322 -1.20 19.80 -12.57
C THR A 322 -1.85 18.82 -13.54
N TYR A 323 -3.15 18.60 -13.37
CA TYR A 323 -3.99 17.70 -14.17
C TYR A 323 -3.48 17.52 -15.62
N ASP A 324 -2.84 16.38 -15.90
CA ASP A 324 -2.58 15.97 -17.29
C ASP A 324 -3.77 15.12 -17.71
N ALA A 325 -4.49 15.59 -18.73
CA ALA A 325 -5.56 14.84 -19.37
C ALA A 325 -5.09 13.43 -19.76
N PRO A 326 -5.98 12.42 -19.79
CA PRO A 326 -5.63 11.07 -20.20
C PRO A 326 -5.08 11.11 -21.64
N GLY A 327 -3.77 10.89 -21.80
CA GLY A 327 -3.12 10.93 -23.12
C GLY A 327 -1.62 11.25 -23.12
N GLN A 328 -1.03 11.73 -22.02
CA GLN A 328 0.43 11.93 -21.95
C GLN A 328 1.06 10.95 -20.96
N ALA A 329 1.66 9.90 -21.51
CA ALA A 329 2.61 9.07 -20.76
C ALA A 329 3.84 9.93 -20.43
N PRO A 330 4.31 9.98 -19.18
CA PRO A 330 5.59 10.62 -18.87
C PRO A 330 6.73 9.75 -19.44
N ALA A 331 7.69 10.43 -20.07
CA ALA A 331 8.95 9.86 -20.56
C ALA A 331 9.85 9.35 -19.43
#